data_AF-A0A6P1VY08-F1
#
_entry.id   AF-A0A6P1VY08-F1
#
_cell.length_a   1.000
_cell.length_b   1.000
_cell.length_c   1.000
_cell.angle_alpha   90.00
_cell.angle_beta   90.00
_cell.angle_gamma   90.00
#
_symmetry.space_group_name_H-M   'P 1'
#
loop_
_entity.id
_entity.type
_entity.pdbx_description
1 polymer ?
#
loop_
_entity_poly.entity_id
_entity_poly.type
_entity_poly.pdbx_seq_one_letter_code
_entity_poly.pdbx_strand_id
1 'polypeptide(L)'
;MMRVPTLPIDPHCREIAEFFVKFRTIEGFVAVFEQKLTDLRILSKKRDVKRAAYYATEQLYAQLYNEGEPRFRDSESFFHARRNHLKRKKGES
;
A
#
# COMPACT_ATOMS: atom_id res chain seq x y z
N MET A 1 2.47 -39.91 3.89
CA MET A 1 3.26 -38.68 3.59
C MET A 1 2.55 -37.91 2.50
N MET A 2 1.91 -36.79 2.82
CA MET A 2 1.35 -35.90 1.79
C MET A 2 2.52 -35.24 1.03
N ARG A 3 2.62 -35.50 -0.27
CA ARG A 3 3.57 -34.80 -1.14
C ARG A 3 3.01 -33.41 -1.37
N VAL A 4 3.59 -32.41 -0.70
CA VAL A 4 3.36 -31.00 -1.06
C VAL A 4 3.77 -30.85 -2.52
N PRO A 5 2.89 -30.38 -3.42
CA PRO A 5 3.26 -30.18 -4.81
C PRO A 5 4.39 -29.16 -4.88
N THR A 6 5.61 -29.61 -5.15
CA THR A 6 6.76 -28.76 -5.45
C THR A 6 6.72 -28.35 -6.92
N LEU A 7 5.67 -27.63 -7.30
CA LEU A 7 5.77 -26.80 -8.50
C LEU A 7 6.67 -25.62 -8.10
N PRO A 8 7.70 -25.26 -8.88
CA PRO A 8 8.37 -23.98 -8.67
C PRO A 8 7.28 -22.93 -8.83
N ILE A 9 6.88 -22.31 -7.73
CA ILE A 9 6.00 -21.14 -7.80
C ILE A 9 6.80 -20.15 -8.62
N ASP A 10 6.26 -19.84 -9.80
CA ASP A 10 6.83 -18.86 -10.70
C ASP A 10 7.22 -17.62 -9.87
N PRO A 11 8.49 -17.14 -9.94
CA PRO A 11 8.95 -16.05 -9.09
C PRO A 11 8.07 -14.81 -9.20
N HIS A 12 7.55 -14.52 -10.38
CA HIS A 12 6.66 -13.38 -10.61
C HIS A 12 5.31 -13.58 -9.92
N CYS A 13 4.73 -14.79 -9.98
CA CYS A 13 3.53 -15.13 -9.21
C CYS A 13 3.74 -14.99 -7.68
N ARG A 14 4.94 -15.34 -7.19
CA ARG A 14 5.29 -15.16 -5.78
C ARG A 14 5.36 -13.68 -5.40
N GLU A 15 6.04 -12.86 -6.20
CA GLU A 15 6.14 -11.42 -5.96
C GLU A 15 4.76 -10.74 -5.94
N ILE A 16 3.88 -11.13 -6.87
CA ILE A 16 2.50 -10.68 -6.91
C ILE A 16 1.77 -11.06 -5.63
N ALA A 17 1.86 -12.32 -5.19
CA ALA A 17 1.21 -12.77 -3.96
C ALA A 17 1.75 -12.03 -2.71
N GLU A 18 3.07 -11.84 -2.62
CA GLU A 18 3.70 -11.09 -1.54
C GLU A 18 3.25 -9.63 -1.54
N PHE A 19 3.08 -9.01 -2.71
CA PHE A 19 2.50 -7.67 -2.83
C PHE A 19 1.07 -7.64 -2.30
N PHE A 20 0.19 -8.55 -2.72
CA PHE A 20 -1.19 -8.59 -2.24
C PHE A 20 -1.28 -8.78 -0.72
N VAL A 21 -0.42 -9.62 -0.12
CA VAL A 21 -0.42 -9.82 1.33
C VAL A 21 0.05 -8.55 2.04
N LYS A 22 1.15 -7.95 1.57
CA LYS A 22 1.70 -6.73 2.18
C LYS A 22 0.76 -5.54 2.03
N PHE A 23 0.13 -5.36 0.88
CA PHE A 23 -0.71 -4.19 0.60
C PHE A 23 -1.98 -4.14 1.47
N ARG A 24 -2.46 -5.28 2.00
CA ARG A 24 -3.50 -5.31 3.04
C ARG A 24 -3.07 -4.74 4.39
N THR A 25 -1.78 -4.73 4.69
CA THR A 25 -1.26 -4.17 5.95
C THR A 25 -1.21 -2.64 5.89
N ILE A 26 -1.22 -1.98 7.07
CA ILE A 26 -1.02 -0.53 7.14
C ILE A 26 0.32 -0.14 6.51
N GLU A 27 1.36 -0.94 6.72
CA GLU A 27 2.71 -0.66 6.23
C GLU A 27 2.79 -0.73 4.70
N GLY A 28 2.20 -1.76 4.11
CA GLY A 28 2.15 -1.91 2.66
C GLY A 28 1.30 -0.82 2.01
N PHE A 29 0.16 -0.46 2.61
CA PHE A 29 -0.64 0.66 2.11
C PHE A 29 0.15 1.98 2.16
N VAL A 30 0.86 2.25 3.26
CA VAL A 30 1.73 3.43 3.37
C VAL A 30 2.86 3.38 2.33
N ALA A 31 3.48 2.23 2.08
CA ALA A 31 4.55 2.09 1.09
C ALA A 31 4.07 2.41 -0.33
N VAL A 32 2.92 1.86 -0.74
CA VAL A 32 2.31 2.16 -2.05
C VAL A 32 1.93 3.64 -2.14
N PHE A 33 1.40 4.22 -1.06
CA PHE A 33 1.13 5.65 -0.99
C PHE A 33 2.39 6.50 -1.19
N GLU A 34 3.51 6.19 -0.53
CA GLU A 34 4.76 6.95 -0.71
C GLU A 34 5.28 6.85 -2.14
N GLN A 35 5.14 5.68 -2.78
CA GLN A 35 5.50 5.50 -4.17
C GLN A 35 4.65 6.38 -5.08
N LYS A 36 3.32 6.35 -4.94
CA LYS A 36 2.40 7.23 -5.67
C LYS A 36 2.64 8.71 -5.39
N LEU A 37 2.99 9.06 -4.15
CA LEU A 37 3.33 10.42 -3.76
C LEU A 37 4.60 10.89 -4.47
N THR A 38 5.59 10.02 -4.60
CA THR A 38 6.86 10.29 -5.28
C THR A 38 6.62 10.50 -6.77
N ASP A 39 5.88 9.59 -7.42
CA ASP A 39 5.50 9.66 -8.83
C ASP A 39 4.77 10.99 -9.12
N LEU A 40 3.76 11.33 -8.31
CA LEU A 40 2.99 12.56 -8.49
C LEU A 40 3.76 13.83 -8.17
N ARG A 41 4.73 13.78 -7.24
CA ARG A 41 5.62 14.92 -6.94
C ARG A 41 6.58 15.21 -8.08
N ILE A 42 7.09 14.17 -8.74
CA ILE A 42 7.91 14.31 -9.96
C ILE A 42 7.08 14.98 -11.06
N LEU A 43 5.79 14.67 -11.14
CA LEU A 43 4.89 15.14 -12.19
C LEU A 43 4.17 16.47 -11.88
N SER A 44 4.11 16.93 -10.62
CA SER A 44 3.28 18.09 -10.26
C SER A 44 3.80 18.89 -9.05
N LYS A 45 3.91 20.23 -9.21
CA LYS A 45 4.16 21.19 -8.11
C LYS A 45 2.89 21.61 -7.34
N LYS A 46 1.76 20.93 -7.55
CA LYS A 46 0.45 21.34 -6.97
C LYS A 46 0.39 21.14 -5.46
N ARG A 47 -0.44 21.95 -4.80
CA ARG A 47 -0.61 22.02 -3.34
C ARG A 47 -1.21 20.76 -2.72
N ASP A 48 -1.94 19.95 -3.50
CA ASP A 48 -2.73 18.79 -3.02
C ASP A 48 -2.22 17.41 -3.45
N VAL A 49 -0.95 17.29 -3.83
CA VAL A 49 -0.36 16.03 -4.31
C VAL A 49 -0.50 14.87 -3.30
N LYS A 50 -0.52 15.17 -1.99
CA LYS A 50 -0.75 14.16 -0.94
C LYS A 50 -2.14 13.55 -0.98
N ARG A 51 -3.17 14.36 -1.19
CA ARG A 51 -4.56 13.86 -1.21
C ARG A 51 -4.82 13.08 -2.49
N ALA A 52 -4.25 13.53 -3.61
CA ALA A 52 -4.26 12.79 -4.87
C ALA A 52 -3.57 11.42 -4.74
N ALA A 53 -2.39 11.36 -4.12
CA ALA A 53 -1.69 10.10 -3.88
C ALA A 53 -2.49 9.14 -3.00
N TYR A 54 -3.19 9.67 -1.99
CA TYR A 54 -4.08 8.89 -1.14
C TYR A 54 -5.22 8.25 -1.94
N TYR A 55 -6.00 9.05 -2.68
CA TYR A 55 -7.13 8.52 -3.45
C TYR A 55 -6.70 7.53 -4.53
N ALA A 56 -5.55 7.77 -5.18
CA ALA A 56 -4.99 6.81 -6.14
C ALA A 56 -4.62 5.47 -5.48
N THR A 57 -4.13 5.50 -4.24
CA THR A 57 -3.78 4.29 -3.48
C THR A 57 -5.04 3.56 -3.02
N GLU A 58 -6.05 4.29 -2.55
CA GLU A 58 -7.34 3.73 -2.15
C GLU A 58 -8.09 3.11 -3.33
N GLN A 59 -8.07 3.75 -4.50
CA GLN A 59 -8.66 3.22 -5.73
C GLN A 59 -7.98 1.91 -6.15
N LEU A 60 -6.65 1.83 -6.10
CA LEU A 60 -5.92 0.59 -6.37
C LEU A 60 -6.28 -0.50 -5.36
N TYR A 61 -6.43 -0.16 -4.09
CA TYR A 61 -6.88 -1.08 -3.04
C TYR A 61 -8.28 -1.65 -3.37
N ALA A 62 -9.23 -0.77 -3.69
CA ALA A 62 -10.59 -1.16 -4.03
C ALA A 62 -10.62 -2.08 -5.27
N GLN A 63 -9.83 -1.78 -6.31
CA GLN A 63 -9.73 -2.60 -7.52
C GLN A 63 -9.19 -4.00 -7.24
N LEU A 64 -8.18 -4.12 -6.38
CA LEU A 64 -7.48 -5.37 -6.14
C LEU A 64 -8.20 -6.30 -5.18
N TYR A 65 -8.93 -5.77 -4.21
CA TYR A 65 -9.63 -6.59 -3.21
C TYR A 65 -11.13 -6.69 -3.46
N ASN A 66 -11.66 -5.92 -4.42
CA ASN A 66 -13.08 -5.95 -4.83
C ASN A 66 -14.05 -5.83 -3.64
N GLU A 67 -13.62 -5.14 -2.58
CA GLU A 67 -14.32 -5.08 -1.30
C GLU A 67 -15.38 -3.97 -1.27
N GLY A 68 -15.40 -3.04 -2.23
CA GLY A 68 -16.31 -1.87 -2.25
C GLY A 68 -16.08 -0.88 -1.10
N GLU A 69 -15.42 -1.35 -0.03
CA GLU A 69 -15.10 -0.63 1.18
C GLU A 69 -13.65 -0.12 1.13
N PRO A 70 -13.43 1.17 1.46
CA PRO A 70 -12.09 1.72 1.53
C PRO A 70 -11.32 1.11 2.71
N ARG A 71 -10.00 0.95 2.56
CA ARG A 71 -9.13 0.43 3.64
C ARG A 71 -9.22 1.25 4.93
N PHE A 72 -9.39 2.56 4.77
CA PHE A 72 -9.55 3.53 5.84
C PHE A 72 -10.88 4.24 5.66
N ARG A 73 -11.54 4.59 6.77
CA ARG A 73 -12.82 5.31 6.76
C ARG A 73 -12.75 6.64 6.02
N ASP A 74 -11.61 7.32 6.12
CA ASP A 74 -11.36 8.62 5.54
C ASP A 74 -9.84 8.90 5.46
N SER A 75 -9.48 9.96 4.73
CA SER A 75 -8.08 10.33 4.53
C SER A 75 -7.37 10.78 5.82
N GLU A 76 -8.07 11.37 6.79
CA GLU A 76 -7.47 11.80 8.06
C GLU A 76 -7.08 10.60 8.92
N SER A 77 -7.95 9.59 8.98
CA SER A 77 -7.69 8.29 9.60
C SER A 77 -6.42 7.64 9.04
N PHE A 78 -6.25 7.68 7.71
CA PHE A 78 -5.02 7.25 7.06
C PHE A 78 -3.80 8.09 7.47
N PHE A 79 -3.87 9.41 7.40
CA PHE A 79 -2.72 10.28 7.71
C PHE A 79 -2.28 10.14 9.18
N HIS A 80 -3.22 9.88 10.09
CA HIS A 80 -2.92 9.56 11.48
C HIS A 80 -2.17 8.22 11.61
N ALA A 81 -2.66 7.16 10.96
CA ALA A 81 -1.99 5.86 10.93
C ALA A 81 -0.58 5.95 10.32
N ARG A 82 -0.43 6.66 9.21
CA ARG A 82 0.86 6.95 8.57
C ARG A 82 1.81 7.68 9.51
N ARG A 83 1.35 8.71 10.21
CA ARG A 83 2.18 9.46 11.17
C ARG A 83 2.70 8.54 12.29
N ASN A 84 1.85 7.67 12.82
CA ASN A 84 2.24 6.71 13.86
C ASN A 84 3.22 5.68 13.34
N HIS A 85 3.00 5.14 12.12
CA HIS A 85 3.96 4.24 11.47
C HIS A 85 5.34 4.90 11.29
N LEU A 86 5.39 6.13 10.79
CA LEU A 86 6.65 6.86 10.61
C LEU A 86 7.36 7.19 11.93
N LYS A 87 6.60 7.46 13.01
CA LYS A 87 7.18 7.66 14.35
C LYS A 87 7.84 6.39 14.88
N ARG A 88 7.19 5.23 14.70
CA ARG A 88 7.74 3.94 15.13
C ARG A 88 9.05 3.62 14.41
N LYS A 89 9.07 3.77 13.07
CA LYS A 89 10.30 3.60 12.28
C LYS A 89 11.45 4.52 12.69
N LYS A 90 11.15 5.75 13.13
CA LYS A 90 12.18 6.71 13.60
C LYS A 90 12.71 6.42 15.01
N GLY A 91 11.96 5.69 15.83
CA GLY A 91 12.41 5.26 17.16
C GLY A 91 13.22 3.96 17.14
N GLU A 92 13.25 3.28 16.00
CA GLU A 92 13.98 2.03 15.77
C GLU A 92 15.30 2.23 15.00
N SER A 93 15.65 3.49 14.67
CA SER A 93 16.92 3.90 14.02
C SER A 93 17.76 4.72 14.99
#